data_AF-A0A6L9YGF7-F1
#
_entry.id   AF-A0A6L9YGF7-F1
#
_cell.length_a   1.000
_cell.length_b   1.000
_cell.length_c   1.000
_cell.angle_alpha   90.00
_cell.angle_beta   90.00
_cell.angle_gamma   90.00
#
_symmetry.space_group_name_H-M   'P 1'
#
loop_
_entity.id
_entity.type
_entity.pdbx_description
1 polymer ?
#
loop_
_entity_poly.entity_id
_entity_poly.type
_entity_poly.pdbx_seq_one_letter_code
_entity_poly.pdbx_strand_id
1 'polypeptide(L)' 'MSYSERLHPWVVIRLLPKMQRIVVARFRNRSDAEGHLWALKRLMPDAEFIIVFDVGNLDLGNPMDEES' A
#
# COMPACT_ATOMS: atom_id res chain seq x y z
N MET A 1 -0.99 -9.20 8.09
CA MET A 1 -0.21 -7.93 8.07
C MET A 1 0.49 -7.76 9.39
N SER A 2 1.73 -7.30 9.38
CA SER A 2 2.45 -6.86 10.56
C SER A 2 1.86 -5.57 11.14
N TYR A 3 2.13 -5.30 12.42
CA TYR A 3 1.72 -4.06 13.08
C TYR A 3 2.26 -2.81 12.36
N SER A 4 3.50 -2.86 11.88
CA SER A 4 4.11 -1.79 11.10
C SER A 4 3.33 -1.50 9.81
N GLU A 5 2.87 -2.53 9.09
CA GLU A 5 2.09 -2.34 7.87
C GLU A 5 0.73 -1.67 8.14
N ARG A 6 0.09 -1.97 9.28
CA ARG A 6 -1.16 -1.32 9.70
C ARG A 6 -0.98 0.19 9.97
N LEU A 7 0.21 0.61 10.43
CA LEU A 7 0.54 2.02 10.64
C LEU A 7 0.85 2.79 9.34
N HIS A 8 1.03 2.09 8.22
CA HIS A 8 1.34 2.66 6.92
C HIS A 8 0.31 2.24 5.86
N PRO A 9 -0.93 2.73 5.97
CA PRO A 9 -2.04 2.24 5.16
C PRO A 9 -2.02 2.78 3.72
N TRP A 10 -1.22 3.80 3.41
CA TRP A 10 -1.15 4.35 2.06
C TRP A 10 -0.09 3.61 1.25
N VAL A 11 -0.50 2.83 0.26
CA VAL A 11 0.38 1.93 -0.48
C VAL A 11 0.52 2.39 -1.91
N VAL A 12 1.76 2.60 -2.36
CA VAL A 12 2.08 2.82 -3.77
C VAL A 12 2.31 1.46 -4.43
N ILE A 13 1.53 1.16 -5.47
CA ILE A 13 1.57 -0.10 -6.20
C ILE A 13 1.98 0.18 -7.64
N ARG A 14 2.90 -0.62 -8.18
CA ARG A 14 3.19 -0.66 -9.62
C ARG A 14 2.33 -1.74 -10.27
N LEU A 15 1.64 -1.37 -11.35
CA LEU A 15 0.90 -2.30 -12.18
C LEU A 15 1.81 -2.86 -13.28
N LEU A 16 1.67 -4.15 -13.52
CA LEU A 16 2.45 -4.91 -14.49
C LEU A 16 1.51 -5.63 -15.47
N PRO A 17 2.02 -6.06 -16.64
CA PRO A 17 1.25 -6.87 -17.57
C PRO A 17 0.64 -8.10 -16.91
N LYS A 18 -0.44 -8.61 -17.52
CA LYS A 18 -1.18 -9.79 -17.02
C LYS A 18 -1.76 -9.59 -15.62
N MET A 19 -2.19 -8.36 -15.31
CA MET A 19 -2.85 -8.01 -14.04
C MET A 19 -1.97 -8.29 -12.80
N GLN A 20 -0.64 -8.25 -12.97
CA GLN A 20 0.29 -8.40 -11.86
C GLN A 20 0.47 -7.06 -11.15
N ARG A 21 0.74 -7.12 -9.85
CA ARG A 21 0.89 -5.93 -8.99
C ARG A 21 2.03 -6.14 -8.00
N ILE A 22 2.83 -5.10 -7.81
CA ILE A 22 3.94 -5.09 -6.85
C ILE A 22 3.79 -3.89 -5.92
N VAL A 23 3.88 -4.15 -4.62
CA VAL A 23 3.97 -3.09 -3.61
C VAL A 23 5.35 -2.45 -3.70
N VAL A 24 5.39 -1.15 -4.00
CA VAL A 24 6.63 -0.38 -4.11
C VAL A 24 7.02 0.17 -2.74
N ALA A 25 6.06 0.78 -2.04
CA ALA A 25 6.27 1.38 -0.73
C ALA A 25 4.95 1.56 0.02
N ARG A 26 5.03 1.65 1.35
CA ARG A 26 3.92 1.98 2.26
C ARG A 26 4.24 3.28 3.00
N PHE A 27 3.22 4.11 3.21
CA PHE A 27 3.32 5.43 3.82
C PHE A 27 2.26 5.62 4.90
N ARG A 28 2.60 6.43 5.91
CA ARG A 28 1.69 6.76 7.01
C ARG A 28 0.58 7.72 6.58
N ASN A 29 0.89 8.65 5.68
CA ASN A 29 -0.06 9.63 5.17
C ASN A 29 -0.08 9.62 3.63
N ARG A 30 -1.15 10.16 3.06
CA ARG A 30 -1.38 10.18 1.61
C ARG A 30 -0.42 11.12 0.88
N SER A 31 -0.08 12.26 1.47
CA SER A 31 0.75 13.28 0.84
C SER A 31 2.16 12.77 0.53
N ASP A 32 2.76 11.99 1.44
CA ASP A 32 4.06 11.34 1.21
C ASP A 32 3.98 10.30 0.08
N ALA A 33 2.90 9.52 0.05
CA ALA A 33 2.66 8.55 -1.02
C ALA A 33 2.50 9.24 -2.39
N GLU A 34 1.79 10.37 -2.43
CA GLU A 34 1.65 11.18 -3.64
C GLU A 34 3.00 11.75 -4.08
N GLY A 35 3.76 12.38 -3.17
CA GLY A 35 5.10 12.89 -3.48
C GLY A 35 6.02 11.80 -4.07
N HIS A 36 5.97 10.60 -3.50
CA HIS A 36 6.72 9.45 -4.02
C HIS A 36 6.21 9.00 -5.40
N LEU A 37 4.89 8.93 -5.60
CA LEU A 37 4.28 8.62 -6.89
C LEU A 37 4.71 9.60 -7.99
N TRP A 38 4.77 10.91 -7.68
CA TRP A 38 5.21 11.95 -8.61
C TRP A 38 6.67 11.73 -9.06
N ALA A 39 7.56 11.38 -8.12
CA ALA A 39 8.94 11.05 -8.44
C ALA A 39 9.02 9.79 -9.33
N LEU A 40 8.26 8.73 -9.02
CA LEU A 40 8.23 7.50 -9.81
C LEU A 40 7.75 7.74 -11.25
N LYS A 41 6.69 8.54 -11.44
CA LYS A 41 6.20 8.90 -12.79
C LYS A 41 7.23 9.67 -13.61
N ARG A 42 8.07 10.49 -12.96
CA ARG A 42 9.15 11.22 -13.64
C ARG A 42 10.28 10.29 -14.07
N LEU A 43 10.60 9.30 -13.25
CA LEU A 43 11.68 8.34 -13.50
C LEU A 43 11.26 7.22 -14.48
N MET A 44 9.98 6.85 -14.46
CA MET A 44 9.43 5.73 -15.23
C MET A 44 8.08 6.13 -15.83
N PRO A 45 8.07 7.00 -16.86
CA PRO A 45 6.83 7.56 -17.42
C PRO A 45 5.92 6.49 -18.05
N ASP A 46 6.48 5.40 -18.56
CA ASP A 46 5.72 4.30 -19.18
C ASP A 46 5.15 3.30 -18.16
N ALA A 47 5.56 3.41 -16.89
CA ALA A 47 5.07 2.51 -15.85
C ALA A 47 3.79 3.07 -15.20
N GLU A 48 2.83 2.18 -14.99
CA GLU A 48 1.58 2.54 -14.34
C GLU A 48 1.68 2.32 -12.83
N PHE A 49 1.27 3.34 -12.07
CA PHE A 49 1.33 3.34 -10.62
C PHE A 49 0.02 3.87 -10.05
N ILE A 50 -0.41 3.27 -8.95
CA ILE A 50 -1.62 3.66 -8.21
C ILE A 50 -1.33 3.79 -6.72
N ILE A 51 -2.14 4.60 -6.04
CA ILE A 51 -2.16 4.67 -4.57
C ILE A 51 -3.43 3.98 -4.10
N VAL A 52 -3.28 3.07 -3.14
CA VAL A 52 -4.38 2.35 -2.50
C VAL A 52 -4.33 2.61 -1.00
N PHE A 53 -5.49 2.76 -0.38
CA PHE A 53 -5.62 2.73 1.06
C PHE A 53 -5.88 1.28 1.51
N ASP A 54 -4.90 0.67 2.16
CA ASP A 54 -4.88 -0.73 2.56
C ASP A 54 -4.54 -0.83 4.06
N VAL A 55 -5.60 -0.84 4.88
CA VAL A 55 -5.53 -0.97 6.35
C VAL A 55 -5.38 -2.43 6.81
N GLY A 56 -5.16 -3.35 5.87
CA GLY A 56 -5.36 -4.77 6.12
C GLY A 56 -6.84 -5.07 6.27
N ASN A 57 -7.19 -6.35 6.18
CA ASN A 57 -8.53 -6.77 6.53
C ASN A 57 -8.76 -6.28 7.98
N LEU A 58 -9.58 -5.25 8.17
CA LEU A 58 -10.16 -4.96 9.48
C LEU A 58 -10.72 -6.29 9.92
N ASP A 59 -10.27 -6.79 11.06
CA ASP A 59 -10.60 -8.11 11.61
C ASP A 59 -12.13 -8.27 11.72
N LEU A 60 -12.81 -8.53 10.60
CA LEU A 60 -14.19 -8.99 10.50
C LEU A 60 -14.15 -10.44 10.96
N GLY A 61 -14.01 -10.61 12.27
CA GLY A 61 -14.00 -11.88 12.98
C GLY A 61 -12.67 -12.62 12.92
N ASN A 62 -11.66 -12.15 13.66
CA ASN A 62 -10.74 -13.08 14.29
C ASN A 62 -11.25 -13.31 15.73
N PRO A 63 -11.95 -14.41 16.04
CA PRO A 63 -12.45 -14.69 17.39
C PRO A 63 -11.34 -15.10 18.37
N MET A 64 -10.10 -14.63 18.18
CA MET A 64 -8.92 -15.11 18.90
C MET A 64 -8.23 -13.98 19.67
N ASP A 65 -9.02 -13.11 20.31
CA ASP A 65 -8.52 -12.16 21.30
C ASP A 65 -9.22 -12.38 22.67
N GLU A 66 -9.80 -13.57 22.93
CA GLU A 66 -10.16 -14.07 24.26
C GLU A 66 -9.09 -15.06 24.74
N GLU A 67 -7.95 -14.57 25.25
CA GLU A 67 -7.20 -15.17 26.38
C GLU A 67 -5.79 -14.54 26.48
N SER A 68 -5.60 -13.68 27.49
CA SER A 68 -4.52 -13.72 28.50
C SER A 68 -4.49 -12.43 29.30
#